data_AF-A0A090R139-F1
#
_entry.id   AF-A0A090R139-F1
#
_cell.length_a   1.000
_cell.length_b   1.000
_cell.length_c   1.000
_cell.angle_alpha   90.00
_cell.angle_beta   90.00
_cell.angle_gamma   90.00
#
_symmetry.space_group_name_H-M   'P 1'
#
loop_
_entity.id
_entity.type
_entity.pdbx_description
1 polymer ?
#
loop_
_entity_poly.entity_id
_entity_poly.type
_entity_poly.pdbx_seq_one_letter_code
_entity_poly.pdbx_strand_id
1 'polypeptide(L)'
;MLEGYFNNSEQLKTRIWLRTGELNGEAKAAGMLLQIMPDGQGHEGDFAHLEQLTDTVKNEELFSLDAQDILYRLYHQETVQLFEPQAVSFQCGCSRERSASAICSIDRAEIDRIVAEDGKISLHCDYCGSSYDFDNVDVAALFENAAASNSNQVH
;
A
#
# COMPACT_ATOMS: atom_id res chain seq x y z
N MET A 1 -9.55 3.66 -14.48
CA MET A 1 -8.16 3.22 -14.73
C MET A 1 -7.92 1.83 -14.14
N LEU A 2 -8.26 1.56 -12.86
CA LEU A 2 -8.15 0.22 -12.25
C LEU A 2 -9.12 -0.82 -12.83
N GLU A 3 -10.41 -0.49 -12.98
CA GLU A 3 -11.39 -1.42 -13.58
C GLU A 3 -11.01 -1.80 -15.03
N GLY A 4 -10.47 -0.84 -15.79
CA GLY A 4 -9.96 -1.07 -17.14
C GLY A 4 -8.77 -2.03 -17.17
N TYR A 5 -7.91 -2.03 -16.14
CA TYR A 5 -6.86 -3.03 -16.00
C TYR A 5 -7.45 -4.44 -15.84
N PHE A 6 -8.42 -4.65 -14.94
CA PHE A 6 -9.03 -5.96 -14.75
C PHE A 6 -9.75 -6.46 -16.00
N ASN A 7 -10.46 -5.57 -16.70
CA ASN A 7 -11.14 -5.93 -17.94
C ASN A 7 -10.16 -6.34 -19.06
N ASN A 8 -9.02 -5.65 -19.19
CA ASN A 8 -8.12 -5.85 -20.32
C ASN A 8 -7.03 -6.91 -20.05
N SER A 9 -6.55 -7.00 -18.80
CA SER A 9 -5.45 -7.91 -18.42
C SER A 9 -5.98 -9.24 -17.89
N GLU A 10 -6.91 -9.20 -16.93
CA GLU A 10 -7.46 -10.39 -16.27
C GLU A 10 -8.70 -10.94 -16.99
N GLN A 11 -9.31 -10.14 -17.88
CA GLN A 11 -10.56 -10.46 -18.57
C GLN A 11 -11.72 -10.78 -17.60
N LEU A 12 -11.69 -10.17 -16.40
CA LEU A 12 -12.72 -10.33 -15.38
C LEU A 12 -13.51 -9.03 -15.23
N LYS A 13 -14.84 -9.13 -15.37
CA LYS A 13 -15.72 -8.00 -15.09
C LYS A 13 -15.61 -7.63 -13.61
N THR A 14 -15.16 -6.40 -13.36
CA THR A 14 -14.80 -5.91 -12.03
C THR A 14 -15.32 -4.49 -11.86
N ARG A 15 -15.91 -4.21 -10.69
CA ARG A 15 -16.38 -2.90 -10.28
C ARG A 15 -15.79 -2.54 -8.93
N ILE A 16 -15.33 -1.29 -8.79
CA ILE A 16 -14.64 -0.82 -7.60
C ILE A 16 -15.26 0.50 -7.15
N TRP A 17 -15.72 0.54 -5.90
CA TRP A 17 -16.16 1.75 -5.23
C TRP A 17 -15.10 2.15 -4.22
N LEU A 18 -14.48 3.31 -4.41
CA LEU A 18 -13.55 3.90 -3.44
C LEU A 18 -14.12 5.22 -2.94
N ARG A 19 -14.19 5.36 -1.62
CA ARG A 19 -14.69 6.55 -0.95
C ARG A 19 -13.62 7.07 0.01
N THR A 20 -13.42 8.37 0.00
CA THR A 20 -12.65 9.09 1.01
C THR A 20 -13.54 10.18 1.60
N GLY A 21 -13.32 10.51 2.86
CA GLY A 21 -14.13 11.51 3.56
C GLY A 21 -13.69 11.68 5.01
N GLU A 22 -14.59 12.20 5.81
CA GLU A 22 -14.37 12.44 7.24
C GLU A 22 -15.58 11.95 8.02
N LEU A 23 -15.35 11.35 9.18
CA LEU A 23 -16.39 10.97 10.13
C LEU A 23 -15.90 11.31 11.53
N ASN A 24 -16.69 12.11 12.28
CA ASN A 24 -16.35 12.55 13.65
C ASN A 24 -14.99 13.26 13.78
N GLY A 25 -14.56 14.05 12.78
CA GLY A 25 -13.26 14.74 12.82
C GLY A 25 -12.07 13.91 12.32
N GLU A 26 -12.28 12.63 11.98
CA GLU A 26 -11.23 11.74 11.51
C GLU A 26 -11.36 11.47 10.02
N ALA A 27 -10.25 11.59 9.28
CA ALA A 27 -10.19 11.18 7.88
C ALA A 27 -10.45 9.66 7.75
N LYS A 28 -11.30 9.28 6.79
CA LYS A 28 -11.66 7.90 6.49
C LYS A 28 -11.44 7.61 5.00
N ALA A 29 -11.07 6.37 4.72
CA ALA A 29 -11.03 5.80 3.39
C ALA A 29 -11.58 4.38 3.47
N ALA A 30 -12.49 4.03 2.57
CA ALA A 30 -13.12 2.73 2.52
C ALA A 30 -13.54 2.41 1.09
N GLY A 31 -13.83 1.15 0.81
CA GLY A 31 -14.28 0.76 -0.51
C GLY A 31 -14.80 -0.66 -0.58
N MET A 32 -15.38 -0.96 -1.73
CA MET A 32 -15.90 -2.27 -2.08
C MET A 32 -15.36 -2.66 -3.44
N LEU A 33 -15.14 -3.96 -3.63
CA LEU A 33 -14.78 -4.55 -4.91
C LEU A 33 -15.77 -5.68 -5.18
N LEU A 34 -16.35 -5.67 -6.38
CA LEU A 34 -17.19 -6.75 -6.89
C LEU A 34 -16.54 -7.27 -8.17
N GLN A 35 -16.32 -8.58 -8.26
CA GLN A 35 -15.63 -9.22 -9.38
C GLN A 35 -16.30 -10.56 -9.72
N ILE A 36 -16.47 -10.81 -11.02
CA ILE A 36 -16.92 -12.12 -11.51
C ILE A 36 -15.75 -13.10 -11.46
N MET A 37 -16.03 -14.31 -10.98
CA MET A 37 -15.09 -15.44 -11.06
C MET A 37 -15.41 -16.31 -12.29
N PRO A 38 -14.40 -16.82 -13.02
CA PRO A 38 -14.60 -17.64 -14.21
C PRO A 38 -14.85 -19.11 -13.83
N ASP A 39 -15.91 -19.37 -13.06
CA ASP A 39 -16.29 -20.73 -12.63
C ASP A 39 -17.42 -21.34 -13.48
N GLY A 40 -17.93 -20.58 -14.46
CA GLY A 40 -19.02 -20.98 -15.34
C GLY A 40 -20.39 -21.02 -14.65
N GLN A 41 -20.50 -20.46 -13.44
CA GLN A 41 -21.73 -20.35 -12.68
C GLN A 41 -22.29 -18.92 -12.78
N GLY A 42 -23.61 -18.78 -12.62
CA GLY A 42 -24.31 -17.49 -12.68
C GLY A 42 -25.05 -17.24 -14.00
N HIS A 43 -25.97 -16.29 -13.95
CA HIS A 43 -26.86 -15.91 -15.04
C HIS A 43 -26.48 -14.56 -15.65
N GLU A 44 -26.92 -14.36 -16.90
CA GLU A 44 -26.81 -13.06 -17.55
C GLU A 44 -27.59 -12.01 -16.73
N GLY A 45 -26.90 -10.97 -16.28
CA GLY A 45 -27.49 -9.87 -15.50
C GLY A 45 -27.18 -9.91 -14.01
N ASP A 46 -26.74 -11.04 -13.43
CA ASP A 46 -26.47 -11.15 -11.98
C ASP A 46 -25.47 -10.10 -11.50
N PHE A 47 -24.39 -9.89 -12.26
CA PHE A 47 -23.41 -8.87 -11.93
C PHE A 47 -24.01 -7.46 -11.97
N ALA A 48 -24.86 -7.16 -12.96
CA ALA A 48 -25.48 -5.84 -13.07
C ALA A 48 -26.45 -5.59 -11.92
N HIS A 49 -27.15 -6.63 -11.46
CA HIS A 49 -28.00 -6.58 -10.26
C HIS A 49 -27.18 -6.28 -9.01
N LEU A 50 -26.11 -7.05 -8.76
CA LEU A 50 -25.23 -6.82 -7.60
C LEU A 50 -24.54 -5.45 -7.64
N GLU A 51 -24.15 -5.00 -8.84
CA GLU A 51 -23.61 -3.65 -9.07
C GLU A 51 -24.63 -2.57 -8.67
N GLN A 52 -25.89 -2.69 -9.10
CA GLN A 52 -26.96 -1.75 -8.74
C GLN A 52 -27.24 -1.73 -7.24
N LEU A 53 -27.21 -2.88 -6.56
CA LEU A 53 -27.34 -2.93 -5.11
C LEU A 53 -26.18 -2.16 -4.44
N THR A 54 -24.95 -2.44 -4.86
CA THR A 54 -23.75 -1.83 -4.30
C THR A 54 -23.68 -0.32 -4.55
N ASP A 55 -24.17 0.15 -5.69
CA ASP A 55 -24.27 1.58 -6.01
C ASP A 55 -25.12 2.37 -4.99
N THR A 56 -25.97 1.69 -4.20
CA THR A 56 -26.75 2.32 -3.13
C THR A 56 -25.97 2.56 -1.82
N VAL A 57 -24.73 2.06 -1.73
CA VAL A 57 -23.91 2.20 -0.53
C VAL A 57 -23.53 3.66 -0.28
N LYS A 58 -23.69 4.10 0.97
CA LYS A 58 -23.40 5.48 1.39
C LYS A 58 -22.04 5.59 2.07
N ASN A 59 -21.49 6.80 2.07
CA ASN A 59 -20.22 7.10 2.75
C ASN A 59 -20.34 6.85 4.26
N GLU A 60 -21.44 7.28 4.89
CA GLU A 60 -21.67 7.08 6.32
C GLU A 60 -21.64 5.60 6.67
N GLU A 61 -22.30 4.76 5.86
CA GLU A 61 -22.33 3.30 6.04
C GLU A 61 -20.93 2.70 5.93
N LEU A 62 -20.17 3.06 4.88
CA LEU A 62 -18.81 2.58 4.66
C LEU A 62 -17.82 3.01 5.75
N PHE A 63 -18.06 4.15 6.40
CA PHE A 63 -17.14 4.70 7.40
C PHE A 63 -17.49 4.34 8.83
N SER A 64 -18.74 3.94 9.12
CA SER A 64 -19.20 3.69 10.48
C SER A 64 -19.59 2.23 10.78
N LEU A 65 -19.89 1.42 9.76
CA LEU A 65 -20.35 0.04 9.95
C LEU A 65 -19.22 -0.96 9.72
N ASP A 66 -19.35 -2.12 10.37
CA ASP A 66 -18.49 -3.27 10.08
C ASP A 66 -18.79 -3.80 8.67
N ALA A 67 -17.76 -4.37 8.02
CA ALA A 67 -17.89 -4.89 6.65
C ALA A 67 -19.02 -5.93 6.52
N GLN A 68 -19.20 -6.78 7.53
CA GLN A 68 -20.26 -7.79 7.55
C GLN A 68 -21.66 -7.17 7.55
N ASP A 69 -21.88 -6.07 8.27
CA ASP A 69 -23.17 -5.38 8.32
C ASP A 69 -23.50 -4.73 6.97
N ILE A 70 -22.49 -4.16 6.30
CA ILE A 70 -22.63 -3.60 4.95
C ILE A 70 -23.02 -4.70 3.96
N LEU A 71 -22.30 -5.83 3.98
CA LEU A 71 -22.57 -6.97 3.10
C LEU A 71 -23.98 -7.54 3.34
N TYR A 72 -24.39 -7.69 4.60
CA TYR A 72 -25.74 -8.15 4.93
C TYR A 72 -26.78 -7.16 4.42
N ARG A 73 -26.65 -5.87 4.73
CA ARG A 73 -27.59 -4.83 4.29
C ARG A 73 -27.76 -4.83 2.77
N LEU A 74 -26.68 -4.96 2.01
CA LEU A 74 -26.70 -4.93 0.55
C LEU A 74 -27.22 -6.25 -0.06
N TYR A 75 -26.83 -7.40 0.51
CA TYR A 75 -26.97 -8.70 -0.15
C TYR A 75 -27.75 -9.75 0.65
N HIS A 76 -28.53 -9.37 1.68
CA HIS A 76 -29.29 -10.33 2.50
C HIS A 76 -30.31 -11.19 1.73
N GLN A 77 -30.70 -10.78 0.51
CA GLN A 77 -31.57 -11.57 -0.38
C GLN A 77 -30.80 -12.56 -1.25
N GLU A 78 -29.46 -12.47 -1.23
CA GLU A 78 -28.55 -13.32 -1.98
C GLU A 78 -27.94 -14.39 -1.08
N THR A 79 -27.41 -15.44 -1.69
CA THR A 79 -26.62 -16.44 -0.95
C THR A 79 -25.18 -15.94 -0.80
N VAL A 80 -24.82 -15.47 0.40
CA VAL A 80 -23.48 -14.92 0.69
C VAL A 80 -22.70 -15.86 1.60
N GLN A 81 -21.49 -16.21 1.17
CA GLN A 81 -20.49 -16.85 2.01
C GLN A 81 -19.47 -15.82 2.47
N LEU A 82 -19.27 -15.71 3.80
CA LEU A 82 -18.27 -14.84 4.40
C LEU A 82 -17.01 -15.62 4.75
N PHE A 83 -15.86 -14.97 4.59
CA PHE A 83 -14.55 -15.48 4.99
C PHE A 83 -14.01 -14.68 6.19
N GLU A 84 -13.00 -15.22 6.86
CA GLU A 84 -12.33 -14.55 7.97
C GLU A 84 -11.72 -13.21 7.51
N PRO A 85 -11.97 -12.10 8.24
CA PRO A 85 -11.42 -10.81 7.88
C PRO A 85 -9.90 -10.80 8.10
N GLN A 86 -9.20 -10.09 7.21
CA GLN A 86 -7.77 -9.84 7.35
C GLN A 86 -7.53 -8.39 7.77
N ALA A 87 -6.73 -8.18 8.81
CA ALA A 87 -6.31 -6.84 9.20
C ALA A 87 -5.44 -6.22 8.10
N VAL A 88 -5.75 -4.98 7.75
CA VAL A 88 -4.99 -4.17 6.78
C VAL A 88 -4.30 -3.05 7.53
N SER A 89 -2.99 -2.92 7.35
CA SER A 89 -2.19 -1.84 7.92
C SER A 89 -1.25 -1.26 6.86
N PHE A 90 -0.90 0.01 7.03
CA PHE A 90 0.15 0.62 6.22
C PHE A 90 1.51 0.07 6.64
N GLN A 91 2.28 -0.44 5.69
CA GLN A 91 3.64 -0.91 5.90
C GLN A 91 4.56 -0.37 4.81
N CYS A 92 5.61 0.35 5.20
CA CYS A 92 6.67 0.76 4.30
C CYS A 92 7.89 -0.16 4.46
N GLY A 93 8.53 -0.50 3.34
CA GLY A 93 9.76 -1.30 3.34
C GLY A 93 11.04 -0.48 3.52
N CYS A 94 10.98 0.84 3.72
CA CYS A 94 12.16 1.65 3.96
C CYS A 94 12.75 1.37 5.34
N SER A 95 14.05 1.56 5.48
CA SER A 95 14.73 1.43 6.77
C SER A 95 16.03 2.25 6.77
N ARG A 96 16.63 2.42 7.95
CA ARG A 96 17.94 3.08 8.07
C ARG A 96 19.01 2.26 7.35
N GLU A 97 18.96 0.94 7.42
CA GLU A 97 19.91 0.02 6.80
C GLU A 97 19.84 0.07 5.26
N ARG A 98 18.63 0.14 4.70
CA ARG A 98 18.45 0.32 3.25
C ARG A 98 18.93 1.69 2.80
N SER A 99 18.67 2.73 3.60
CA SER A 99 19.12 4.10 3.33
C SER A 99 20.65 4.20 3.37
N ALA A 100 21.27 3.57 4.36
CA ALA A 100 22.72 3.43 4.47
C ALA A 100 23.34 2.72 3.25
N SER A 101 22.70 1.63 2.81
CA SER A 101 23.15 0.89 1.62
C SER A 101 23.10 1.76 0.35
N ALA A 102 22.07 2.61 0.22
CA ALA A 102 21.98 3.58 -0.87
C ALA A 102 23.09 4.65 -0.78
N ILE A 103 23.38 5.17 0.41
CA ILE A 103 24.51 6.10 0.62
C ILE A 103 25.84 5.46 0.19
N CYS A 104 26.09 4.20 0.56
CA CYS A 104 27.31 3.49 0.19
C CYS A 104 27.46 3.21 -1.32
N SER A 105 26.39 3.38 -2.11
CA SER A 105 26.45 3.25 -3.57
C SER A 105 26.94 4.53 -4.28
N ILE A 106 27.00 5.64 -3.54
CA ILE A 106 27.50 6.94 -4.02
C ILE A 106 28.99 7.04 -3.66
N ASP A 107 29.74 7.81 -4.46
CA ASP A 107 31.15 8.03 -4.20
C ASP A 107 31.38 8.67 -2.81
N ARG A 108 32.35 8.13 -2.06
CA ARG A 108 32.64 8.55 -0.69
C ARG A 108 32.97 10.05 -0.61
N ALA A 109 33.71 10.59 -1.58
CA ALA A 109 34.10 12.00 -1.55
C ALA A 109 32.91 12.94 -1.82
N GLU A 110 31.87 12.46 -2.49
CA GLU A 110 30.61 13.20 -2.61
C GLU A 110 29.85 13.24 -1.29
N ILE A 111 29.70 12.09 -0.62
CA ILE A 111 29.03 12.01 0.68
C ILE A 111 29.77 12.84 1.74
N ASP A 112 31.10 12.75 1.81
CA ASP A 112 31.90 13.53 2.76
C ASP A 112 31.76 15.04 2.53
N ARG A 113 31.64 15.49 1.27
CA ARG A 113 31.41 16.91 0.97
C ARG A 113 30.05 17.39 1.48
N ILE A 114 28.99 16.63 1.22
CA ILE A 114 27.63 16.96 1.69
C ILE A 114 27.63 17.07 3.21
N VAL A 115 28.23 16.10 3.91
CA VAL A 115 28.27 16.11 5.38
C VAL A 115 29.15 17.24 5.92
N ALA A 116 30.22 17.63 5.23
CA ALA A 116 31.05 18.76 5.63
C ALA A 116 30.33 20.11 5.49
N GLU A 117 29.46 20.25 4.48
CA GLU A 117 28.67 21.47 4.22
C GLU A 117 27.42 21.55 5.11
N ASP A 118 26.66 20.47 5.21
CA ASP A 118 25.33 20.44 5.84
C ASP A 118 25.31 19.80 7.23
N GLY A 119 26.46 19.25 7.69
CA GLY A 119 26.61 18.53 8.95
C GLY A 119 26.07 17.09 8.96
N LYS A 120 25.25 16.73 7.96
CA LYS A 120 24.63 15.42 7.79
C LYS A 120 24.17 15.20 6.34
N ILE A 121 23.87 13.96 6.00
CA ILE A 121 23.10 13.60 4.81
C ILE A 121 21.75 13.00 5.24
N SER A 122 20.66 13.41 4.59
CA SER A 122 19.30 12.98 4.90
C SER A 122 18.67 12.27 3.71
N LEU A 123 18.18 11.03 3.92
CA LEU A 123 17.37 10.31 2.94
C LEU A 123 15.91 10.37 3.32
N HIS A 124 15.10 10.96 2.45
CA HIS A 124 13.65 11.00 2.59
C HIS A 124 13.00 9.84 1.82
N CYS A 125 12.06 9.15 2.45
CA CYS A 125 11.26 8.13 1.79
C CYS A 125 9.98 8.75 1.22
N ASP A 126 9.89 8.88 -0.11
CA ASP A 126 8.71 9.44 -0.80
C ASP A 126 7.42 8.65 -0.59
N TYR A 127 7.50 7.40 -0.09
CA TYR A 127 6.33 6.56 0.16
C TYR A 127 5.70 6.78 1.53
N CYS A 128 6.52 6.87 2.58
CA CYS A 128 6.03 6.98 3.97
C CYS A 128 6.38 8.30 4.65
N GLY A 129 7.17 9.16 4.01
CA GLY A 129 7.62 10.43 4.56
C GLY A 129 8.70 10.33 5.63
N SER A 130 9.20 9.14 5.96
CA SER A 130 10.29 8.98 6.94
C SER A 130 11.58 9.64 6.44
N SER A 131 12.35 10.23 7.36
CA SER A 131 13.70 10.74 7.09
C SER A 131 14.73 9.94 7.88
N TYR A 132 15.82 9.56 7.22
CA TYR A 132 16.97 8.89 7.83
C TYR A 132 18.20 9.78 7.68
N ASP A 133 18.68 10.28 8.80
CA ASP A 133 19.79 11.23 8.86
C ASP A 133 21.09 10.52 9.26
N PHE A 134 22.20 10.83 8.60
CA PHE A 134 23.51 10.27 8.87
C PHE A 134 24.52 11.40 9.02
N ASP A 135 25.13 11.51 10.21
CA ASP A 135 26.17 12.49 10.48
C ASP A 135 27.57 11.98 10.04
N ASN A 136 28.61 12.74 10.36
CA ASN A 136 29.99 12.36 10.02
C ASN A 136 30.42 11.02 10.66
N VAL A 137 30.01 10.76 11.90
CA VAL A 137 30.34 9.53 12.62
C VAL A 137 29.63 8.35 11.99
N ASP A 138 28.33 8.51 11.69
CA ASP A 138 27.55 7.51 10.97
C ASP A 138 28.20 7.18 9.61
N VAL A 139 28.52 8.19 8.81
CA VAL A 139 29.11 8.01 7.47
C VAL A 139 30.49 7.35 7.55
N ALA A 140 31.34 7.71 8.51
CA ALA A 140 32.60 7.01 8.75
C ALA A 140 32.37 5.51 9.00
N ALA A 141 31.48 5.18 9.93
CA ALA A 141 31.14 3.79 10.26
C ALA A 141 30.53 3.02 9.07
N LEU A 142 29.70 3.66 8.24
CA LEU A 142 29.06 3.02 7.10
C LEU A 142 30.06 2.47 6.09
N PHE A 143 31.05 3.27 5.69
CA PHE A 143 32.02 2.83 4.68
C PHE A 143 33.11 1.91 5.26
N GLU A 144 33.44 2.02 6.55
CA GLU A 144 34.29 1.02 7.22
C GLU A 144 33.63 -0.37 7.19
N ASN A 145 32.35 -0.45 7.54
CA ASN A 145 31.59 -1.70 7.51
C ASN A 145 31.38 -2.24 6.09
N ALA A 146 31.18 -1.36 5.09
CA ALA A 146 31.08 -1.76 3.69
C ALA A 146 32.40 -2.35 3.15
N ALA A 147 33.55 -1.74 3.50
CA ALA A 147 34.87 -2.25 3.14
C ALA A 147 35.18 -3.61 3.79
N ALA A 148 34.80 -3.80 5.06
CA ALA A 148 34.93 -5.08 5.76
C ALA A 148 34.05 -6.18 5.14
N SER A 149 32.84 -5.84 4.71
CA SER A 149 31.90 -6.80 4.10
C SER A 149 32.33 -7.26 2.71
N ASN A 150 32.90 -6.36 1.89
CA ASN A 150 33.45 -6.70 0.57
C ASN A 150 34.72 -7.57 0.66
N SER A 151 35.45 -7.50 1.77
CA SER A 151 36.64 -8.32 2.00
C SER A 151 36.32 -9.80 2.30
N ASN A 152 35.07 -10.09 2.72
CA ASN A 152 34.60 -11.45 3.06
C ASN A 152 33.91 -12.20 1.90
N GLN A 153 33.80 -11.62 0.70
CA GLN A 153 33.22 -12.28 -0.48
C GLN A 153 34.26 -12.93 -1.41
N VAL A 154 35.52 -12.99 -1.01
CA VAL A 154 36.57 -13.71 -1.76
C VAL A 154 36.89 -15.01 -1.04
N HIS A 155 36.02 -16.02 -1.19
CA HIS A 155 36.37 -17.44 -1.04
C HIS A 155 35.36 -18.35 -1.74
#